data_AF-A0A957K8K9-F1
#
_entry.id   AF-A0A957K8K9-F1
#
_cell.length_a   1.000
_cell.length_b   1.000
_cell.length_c   1.000
_cell.angle_alpha   90.00
_cell.angle_beta   90.00
_cell.angle_gamma   90.00
#
_symmetry.space_group_name_H-M   'P 1'
#
loop_
_entity.id
_entity.type
_entity.pdbx_description
1 polymer ?
#
loop_
_entity_poly.entity_id
_entity_poly.type
_entity_poly.pdbx_seq_one_letter_code
_entity_poly.pdbx_strand_id
1 'polypeptide(L)'
;RIGRGLLDSQVEAVDSYWAGTHHHPFHLVQRRFYYLRQFTPALLEHIHCQAEDDAKSPLVEAVDLQRELNDTNKRKLPEDAPMGFIKRSLRPFVEENGEVSKRAWECALLLAIRDEIRAGNIYIQDSKRFGRFDNFFIADSQWQSRRNGFFERAGLPVKADDVPAYLTRRLDEAYDAFLGGLPENAFASLDENGWHLSIDPGEKLGAAEAQHLDDLQQWLGDNLRVIKLPELLIEVDNDLHFTHQFMTSGQQGQREANYVCQILATVMAYGCNIGPYTMARLTDGATYREIRHITDWQLTEDAQRQALAQLVNAISNLDVTQVWGEGKSSSSDGQRFRLRRKML
;
A
#
# COMPACT_ATOMS: atom_id res chain seq x y z
N ARG A 1 -12.88 -22.19 32.14
CA ARG A 1 -11.62 -22.96 31.94
C ARG A 1 -12.02 -24.33 31.42
N ILE A 2 -11.67 -24.64 30.17
CA ILE A 2 -11.94 -25.98 29.61
C ILE A 2 -11.02 -26.96 30.36
N GLY A 3 -11.59 -28.04 30.89
CA GLY A 3 -10.84 -29.04 31.67
C GLY A 3 -9.84 -29.76 30.80
N ARG A 4 -8.63 -30.02 31.34
CA ARG A 4 -7.52 -30.64 30.61
C ARG A 4 -7.91 -31.98 29.96
N GLY A 5 -8.69 -32.81 30.64
CA GLY A 5 -9.21 -34.08 30.07
C GLY A 5 -10.20 -33.91 28.90
N LEU A 6 -10.86 -32.75 28.78
CA LEU A 6 -11.70 -32.45 27.62
C LEU A 6 -10.87 -31.97 26.43
N LEU A 7 -9.71 -31.35 26.69
CA LEU A 7 -8.73 -31.01 25.67
C LEU A 7 -7.98 -32.25 25.19
N ASP A 8 -7.54 -33.12 26.10
CA ASP A 8 -6.82 -34.35 25.76
C ASP A 8 -7.69 -35.30 24.91
N SER A 9 -8.98 -35.43 25.25
CA SER A 9 -9.92 -36.23 24.43
C SER A 9 -10.21 -35.61 23.05
N GLN A 10 -10.17 -34.28 22.92
CA GLN A 10 -10.29 -33.62 21.63
C GLN A 10 -9.00 -33.73 20.80
N VAL A 11 -7.83 -33.71 21.44
CA VAL A 11 -6.52 -33.91 20.79
C VAL A 11 -6.38 -35.36 20.31
N GLU A 12 -6.74 -36.36 21.13
CA GLU A 12 -6.78 -37.77 20.72
C GLU A 12 -7.78 -38.01 19.58
N ALA A 13 -8.95 -37.35 19.63
CA ALA A 13 -9.90 -37.39 18.53
C ALA A 13 -9.27 -36.82 17.26
N VAL A 14 -8.55 -35.69 17.34
CA VAL A 14 -7.84 -35.08 16.20
C VAL A 14 -6.72 -35.99 15.68
N ASP A 15 -5.89 -36.58 16.53
CA ASP A 15 -4.78 -37.45 16.15
C ASP A 15 -5.27 -38.75 15.47
N SER A 16 -6.42 -39.28 15.89
CA SER A 16 -7.06 -40.42 15.21
C SER A 16 -7.49 -40.11 13.76
N TYR A 17 -7.72 -38.84 13.41
CA TYR A 17 -8.01 -38.41 12.04
C TYR A 17 -6.76 -38.34 11.15
N TRP A 18 -5.57 -38.19 11.73
CA TRP A 18 -4.31 -38.07 10.98
C TRP A 18 -3.54 -39.39 10.85
N ALA A 19 -3.72 -40.32 11.80
CA ALA A 19 -2.98 -41.58 11.86
C ALA A 19 -3.61 -42.77 11.10
N GLY A 20 -4.84 -42.64 10.60
CA GLY A 20 -5.55 -43.74 9.95
C GLY A 20 -5.38 -43.79 8.43
N THR A 21 -4.84 -44.88 7.90
CA THR A 21 -4.72 -45.23 6.47
C THR A 21 -6.06 -45.24 5.70
N HIS A 22 -7.20 -45.04 6.38
CA HIS A 22 -8.56 -45.13 5.84
C HIS A 22 -9.40 -43.84 5.93
N HIS A 23 -8.88 -42.72 6.43
CA HIS A 23 -9.66 -41.48 6.55
C HIS A 23 -8.95 -40.30 5.88
N HIS A 24 -8.96 -40.26 4.55
CA HIS A 24 -8.52 -39.07 3.82
C HIS A 24 -9.32 -37.84 4.30
N PRO A 25 -8.70 -36.67 4.55
CA PRO A 25 -9.38 -35.47 5.05
C PRO A 25 -10.59 -35.03 4.22
N PHE A 26 -10.65 -35.46 2.96
CA PHE A 26 -11.78 -35.25 2.07
C PHE A 26 -13.11 -35.83 2.59
N HIS A 27 -13.09 -36.95 3.33
CA HIS A 27 -14.31 -37.48 3.94
C HIS A 27 -14.91 -36.53 4.99
N LEU A 28 -14.09 -35.73 5.68
CA LEU A 28 -14.57 -34.71 6.61
C LEU A 28 -15.29 -33.57 5.88
N VAL A 29 -14.74 -33.18 4.72
CA VAL A 29 -15.36 -32.18 3.83
C VAL A 29 -16.69 -32.71 3.31
N GLN A 30 -16.72 -33.96 2.82
CA GLN A 30 -17.94 -34.63 2.38
C GLN A 30 -18.97 -34.67 3.50
N ARG A 31 -18.61 -35.05 4.74
CA ARG A 31 -19.53 -35.08 5.90
C ARG A 31 -20.22 -33.74 6.14
N ARG A 32 -19.53 -32.62 5.92
CA ARG A 32 -20.08 -31.25 6.06
C ARG A 32 -20.79 -30.72 4.81
N PHE A 33 -21.01 -31.54 3.78
CA PHE A 33 -21.65 -31.12 2.53
C PHE A 33 -22.92 -30.28 2.71
N TYR A 34 -23.88 -30.74 3.52
CA TYR A 34 -25.14 -30.01 3.71
C TYR A 34 -24.95 -28.63 4.33
N TYR A 35 -23.94 -28.48 5.20
CA TYR A 35 -23.57 -27.18 5.76
C TYR A 35 -22.93 -26.28 4.70
N LEU A 36 -21.99 -26.81 3.91
CA LEU A 36 -21.38 -26.08 2.79
C LEU A 36 -22.45 -25.60 1.78
N ARG A 37 -23.40 -26.49 1.47
CA ARG A 37 -24.48 -26.25 0.51
C ARG A 37 -25.42 -25.10 0.91
N GLN A 38 -25.46 -24.69 2.17
CA GLN A 38 -26.27 -23.53 2.61
C GLN A 38 -25.79 -22.21 2.03
N PHE A 39 -24.49 -22.10 1.71
CA PHE A 39 -23.89 -20.86 1.20
C PHE A 39 -23.22 -21.01 -0.16
N THR A 40 -22.85 -22.23 -0.58
CA THR A 40 -22.23 -22.46 -1.89
C THR A 40 -23.00 -21.86 -3.08
N PRO A 41 -24.34 -21.95 -3.18
CA PRO A 41 -25.07 -21.35 -4.30
C PRO A 41 -24.88 -19.83 -4.37
N ALA A 42 -25.12 -19.11 -3.27
CA ALA A 42 -24.94 -17.66 -3.19
C ALA A 42 -23.48 -17.25 -3.41
N LEU A 43 -22.53 -18.05 -2.92
CA LEU A 43 -21.10 -17.83 -3.12
C LEU A 43 -20.74 -17.91 -4.62
N LEU A 44 -21.14 -18.97 -5.31
CA LEU A 44 -20.83 -19.16 -6.73
C LEU A 44 -21.62 -18.22 -7.64
N GLU A 45 -22.75 -17.70 -7.18
CA GLU A 45 -23.50 -16.66 -7.89
C GLU A 45 -22.71 -15.34 -7.94
N HIS A 46 -21.99 -14.99 -6.87
CA HIS A 46 -21.29 -13.70 -6.74
C HIS A 46 -19.78 -13.77 -6.99
N ILE A 47 -19.18 -14.97 -7.00
CA ILE A 47 -17.76 -15.14 -7.33
C ILE A 47 -17.65 -15.48 -8.81
N HIS A 48 -17.29 -14.48 -9.61
CA HIS A 48 -16.95 -14.65 -11.02
C HIS A 48 -15.49 -15.10 -11.13
N CYS A 49 -15.29 -16.42 -11.13
CA CYS A 49 -14.00 -17.05 -11.36
C CYS A 49 -13.59 -16.95 -12.84
N GLN A 50 -12.38 -16.47 -13.11
CA GLN A 50 -11.76 -16.51 -14.43
C GLN A 50 -10.36 -17.12 -14.32
N ALA A 51 -9.92 -17.83 -15.36
CA ALA A 51 -8.58 -18.37 -15.43
C ALA A 51 -7.59 -17.27 -15.85
N GLU A 52 -6.34 -17.36 -15.37
CA GLU A 52 -5.27 -16.42 -15.74
C GLU A 52 -4.94 -16.49 -17.24
N ASP A 53 -4.93 -17.70 -17.79
CA ASP A 53 -4.80 -17.96 -19.22
C ASP A 53 -6.17 -17.95 -19.90
N ASP A 54 -6.27 -17.38 -21.11
CA ASP A 54 -7.48 -17.44 -21.97
C ASP A 54 -7.85 -18.88 -22.42
N ALA A 55 -7.10 -19.88 -21.98
CA ALA A 55 -7.40 -21.28 -22.20
C ALA A 55 -8.62 -21.70 -21.36
N LYS A 56 -9.49 -22.53 -21.95
CA LYS A 56 -10.63 -23.13 -21.26
C LYS A 56 -10.14 -23.96 -20.07
N SER A 57 -10.26 -23.40 -18.87
CA SER A 57 -9.93 -24.09 -17.63
C SER A 57 -11.04 -25.09 -17.28
N PRO A 58 -10.75 -26.39 -17.12
CA PRO A 58 -11.74 -27.38 -16.70
C PRO A 58 -12.41 -27.05 -15.35
N LEU A 59 -11.77 -26.21 -14.54
CA LEU A 59 -12.32 -25.75 -13.27
C LEU A 59 -13.36 -24.64 -13.45
N VAL A 60 -13.14 -23.71 -14.38
CA VAL A 60 -14.11 -22.64 -14.70
C VAL A 60 -15.35 -23.27 -15.33
N GLU A 61 -15.19 -24.22 -16.25
CA GLU A 61 -16.31 -24.98 -16.83
C GLU A 61 -17.13 -25.72 -15.76
N ALA A 62 -16.45 -26.31 -14.76
CA ALA A 62 -17.12 -26.96 -13.64
C ALA A 62 -17.87 -25.97 -12.73
N VAL A 63 -17.33 -24.77 -12.51
CA VAL A 63 -18.03 -23.69 -11.79
C VAL A 63 -19.29 -23.29 -12.52
N ASP A 64 -19.21 -23.08 -13.84
CA ASP A 64 -20.36 -22.68 -14.66
C ASP A 64 -21.43 -23.78 -14.71
N LEU A 65 -21.04 -25.04 -14.87
CA LEU A 65 -21.96 -26.17 -14.77
C LEU A 65 -22.65 -26.21 -13.39
N GLN A 66 -21.89 -26.01 -12.31
CA GLN A 66 -22.46 -26.01 -10.96
C GLN A 66 -23.44 -24.86 -10.74
N ARG A 67 -23.22 -23.69 -11.36
CA ARG A 67 -24.17 -22.57 -11.35
C ARG A 67 -25.45 -22.94 -12.08
N GLU A 68 -25.36 -23.51 -13.28
CA GLU A 68 -26.54 -23.99 -14.03
C GLU A 68 -27.34 -25.03 -13.22
N LEU A 69 -26.66 -25.97 -12.55
CA LEU A 69 -27.30 -26.98 -11.70
C LEU A 69 -28.00 -26.36 -10.47
N ASN A 70 -27.48 -25.26 -9.93
CA ASN A 70 -28.12 -24.50 -8.85
C ASN A 70 -29.39 -23.80 -9.34
N ASP A 71 -29.31 -23.12 -10.49
CA ASP A 71 -30.42 -22.34 -11.05
C ASP A 71 -31.58 -23.24 -11.49
N THR A 72 -31.26 -24.39 -12.10
CA THR A 72 -32.24 -25.35 -12.62
C THR A 72 -32.72 -26.37 -11.58
N ASN A 73 -32.17 -26.35 -10.36
CA ASN A 73 -32.44 -27.33 -9.29
C ASN A 73 -32.28 -28.82 -9.71
N LYS A 74 -31.44 -29.08 -10.72
CA LYS A 74 -31.18 -30.44 -11.22
C LYS A 74 -30.43 -31.27 -10.16
N ARG A 75 -30.94 -32.47 -9.88
CA ARG A 75 -30.40 -33.35 -8.82
C ARG A 75 -29.27 -34.28 -9.29
N LYS A 76 -29.17 -34.56 -10.60
CA LYS A 76 -28.13 -35.42 -11.19
C LYS A 76 -27.06 -34.60 -11.90
N LEU A 77 -25.82 -35.07 -11.85
CA LEU A 77 -24.77 -34.57 -12.74
C LEU A 77 -24.99 -35.13 -14.16
N PRO A 78 -24.66 -34.36 -15.20
CA PRO A 78 -24.52 -34.86 -16.56
C PRO A 78 -23.41 -35.92 -16.68
N GLU A 79 -23.49 -36.79 -17.70
CA GLU A 79 -22.45 -37.79 -17.97
C GLU A 79 -21.14 -37.17 -18.46
N ASP A 80 -21.19 -35.96 -19.03
CA ASP A 80 -20.07 -35.18 -19.53
C ASP A 80 -19.51 -34.18 -18.50
N ALA A 81 -19.84 -34.36 -17.21
CA ALA A 81 -19.36 -33.48 -16.15
C ALA A 81 -17.81 -33.37 -16.14
N PRO A 82 -17.23 -32.16 -16.06
CA PRO A 82 -15.78 -31.99 -16.03
C PRO A 82 -15.15 -32.71 -14.84
N MET A 83 -14.17 -33.57 -15.10
CA MET A 83 -13.36 -34.27 -14.08
C MET A 83 -11.88 -33.83 -14.11
N GLY A 84 -11.51 -32.99 -15.08
CA GLY A 84 -10.14 -32.54 -15.31
C GLY A 84 -9.55 -31.73 -14.16
N PHE A 85 -10.38 -30.97 -13.44
CA PHE A 85 -9.96 -30.15 -12.30
C PHE A 85 -9.69 -30.97 -11.02
N ILE A 86 -10.15 -32.23 -10.97
CA ILE A 86 -10.06 -33.05 -9.75
C ILE A 86 -8.65 -33.66 -9.64
N LYS A 87 -7.95 -33.32 -8.55
CA LYS A 87 -6.64 -33.88 -8.20
C LYS A 87 -6.68 -35.41 -8.23
N ARG A 88 -5.62 -36.04 -8.75
CA ARG A 88 -5.53 -37.51 -8.87
C ARG A 88 -5.78 -38.25 -7.55
N SER A 89 -5.35 -37.68 -6.43
CA SER A 89 -5.59 -38.24 -5.09
C SER A 89 -7.05 -38.21 -4.65
N LEU A 90 -7.88 -37.32 -5.21
CA LEU A 90 -9.29 -37.18 -4.87
C LEU A 90 -10.21 -38.02 -5.76
N ARG A 91 -9.76 -38.43 -6.95
CA ARG A 91 -10.58 -39.20 -7.92
C ARG A 91 -11.21 -40.47 -7.33
N PRO A 92 -10.49 -41.32 -6.56
CA PRO A 92 -11.08 -42.53 -5.97
C PRO A 92 -12.21 -42.25 -4.97
N PHE A 93 -12.31 -41.03 -4.45
CA PHE A 93 -13.35 -40.63 -3.50
C PHE A 93 -14.54 -39.92 -4.17
N VAL A 94 -14.41 -39.62 -5.46
CA VAL A 94 -15.44 -38.94 -6.26
C VAL A 94 -16.13 -39.92 -7.20
N GLU A 95 -15.38 -40.86 -7.76
CA GLU A 95 -15.87 -41.94 -8.61
C GLU A 95 -15.88 -43.24 -7.81
N GLU A 96 -17.07 -43.79 -7.56
CA GLU A 96 -17.26 -45.05 -6.83
C GLU A 96 -18.07 -46.00 -7.72
N ASN A 97 -17.51 -47.17 -8.04
CA ASN A 97 -18.12 -48.17 -8.94
C ASN A 97 -18.52 -47.66 -10.33
N GLY A 98 -17.79 -46.67 -10.88
CA GLY A 98 -18.07 -46.08 -12.19
C GLY A 98 -19.18 -45.02 -12.18
N GLU A 99 -19.77 -44.69 -11.03
CA GLU A 99 -20.69 -43.57 -10.87
C GLU A 99 -20.01 -42.40 -10.14
N VAL A 100 -20.20 -41.18 -10.66
CA VAL A 100 -19.70 -39.95 -10.05
C VAL A 100 -20.68 -39.47 -8.99
N SER A 101 -20.23 -39.43 -7.73
CA SER A 101 -21.03 -38.91 -6.63
C SER A 101 -21.13 -37.39 -6.68
N LYS A 102 -22.34 -36.85 -6.88
CA LYS A 102 -22.59 -35.39 -6.91
C LYS A 102 -22.02 -34.66 -5.71
N ARG A 103 -22.27 -35.22 -4.53
CA ARG A 103 -21.80 -34.68 -3.25
C ARG A 103 -20.27 -34.59 -3.22
N ALA A 104 -19.60 -35.66 -3.67
CA ALA A 104 -18.16 -35.70 -3.71
C ALA A 104 -17.59 -34.72 -4.75
N TRP A 105 -18.20 -34.67 -5.93
CA TRP A 105 -17.82 -33.76 -7.00
C TRP A 105 -17.91 -32.29 -6.59
N GLU A 106 -19.03 -31.87 -5.96
CA GLU A 106 -19.19 -30.51 -5.44
C GLU A 106 -18.16 -30.16 -4.35
N CYS A 107 -17.86 -31.10 -3.45
CA CYS A 107 -16.81 -30.90 -2.44
C CYS A 107 -15.42 -30.78 -3.08
N ALA A 108 -15.13 -31.56 -4.12
CA ALA A 108 -13.88 -31.46 -4.86
C ALA A 108 -13.78 -30.12 -5.59
N LEU A 109 -14.88 -29.63 -6.17
CA LEU A 109 -14.96 -28.34 -6.84
C LEU A 109 -14.61 -27.19 -5.89
N LEU A 110 -15.21 -27.14 -4.70
CA LEU A 110 -14.94 -26.10 -3.71
C LEU A 110 -13.47 -26.10 -3.23
N LEU A 111 -12.87 -27.28 -3.07
CA LEU A 111 -11.46 -27.40 -2.71
C LEU A 111 -10.55 -26.94 -3.85
N ALA A 112 -10.88 -27.28 -5.08
CA ALA A 112 -10.13 -26.85 -6.26
C ALA A 112 -10.20 -25.33 -6.41
N ILE A 113 -11.38 -24.71 -6.30
CA ILE A 113 -11.54 -23.24 -6.32
C ILE A 113 -10.64 -22.58 -5.28
N ARG A 114 -10.69 -23.06 -4.02
CA ARG A 114 -9.84 -22.53 -2.94
C ARG A 114 -8.35 -22.62 -3.27
N ASP A 115 -7.91 -23.77 -3.76
CA ASP A 115 -6.50 -24.04 -4.02
C ASP A 115 -5.99 -23.23 -5.22
N GLU A 116 -6.77 -23.13 -6.30
CA GLU A 116 -6.38 -22.38 -7.50
C GLU A 116 -6.43 -20.86 -7.29
N ILE A 117 -7.38 -20.35 -6.50
CA ILE A 117 -7.37 -18.93 -6.07
C ILE A 117 -6.13 -18.63 -5.22
N ARG A 118 -5.74 -19.57 -4.35
CA ARG A 118 -4.55 -19.39 -3.52
C ARG A 118 -3.25 -19.47 -4.33
N ALA A 119 -3.24 -20.27 -5.40
CA ALA A 119 -2.12 -20.38 -6.33
C ALA A 119 -2.04 -19.17 -7.29
N GLY A 120 -3.16 -18.48 -7.53
CA GLY A 120 -3.24 -17.37 -8.47
C GLY A 120 -3.55 -17.79 -9.92
N ASN A 121 -3.88 -19.07 -10.15
CA ASN A 121 -4.26 -19.55 -11.49
C ASN A 121 -5.71 -19.20 -11.86
N ILE A 122 -6.54 -18.95 -10.84
CA ILE A 122 -7.88 -18.40 -10.98
C ILE A 122 -7.94 -17.12 -10.17
N TYR A 123 -8.51 -16.09 -10.79
CA TYR A 123 -8.83 -14.85 -10.11
C TYR A 123 -10.34 -14.63 -10.04
N ILE A 124 -10.72 -13.78 -9.10
CA ILE A 124 -12.08 -13.29 -8.93
C ILE A 124 -12.15 -11.90 -9.56
N GLN A 125 -13.03 -11.74 -10.53
CA GLN A 125 -13.29 -10.43 -11.14
C GLN A 125 -13.64 -9.39 -10.06
N ASP A 126 -13.12 -8.17 -10.20
CA ASP A 126 -13.34 -7.05 -9.27
C ASP A 126 -12.81 -7.24 -7.83
N SER A 127 -12.08 -8.32 -7.54
CA SER A 127 -11.48 -8.55 -6.22
C SER A 127 -10.16 -7.80 -6.05
N LYS A 128 -10.03 -7.04 -4.97
CA LYS A 128 -8.75 -6.39 -4.61
C LYS A 128 -7.69 -7.36 -4.09
N ARG A 129 -8.09 -8.49 -3.52
CA ARG A 129 -7.17 -9.46 -2.88
C ARG A 129 -6.89 -10.68 -3.75
N PHE A 130 -7.89 -11.08 -4.53
CA PHE A 130 -7.85 -12.28 -5.36
C PHE A 130 -8.12 -11.93 -6.83
N GLY A 131 -7.92 -10.67 -7.23
CA GLY A 131 -8.04 -10.24 -8.62
C GLY A 131 -6.78 -10.54 -9.43
N ARG A 132 -6.88 -10.38 -10.74
CA ARG A 132 -5.78 -10.58 -11.68
C ARG A 132 -4.61 -9.65 -11.32
N PHE A 133 -3.40 -10.21 -11.28
CA PHE A 133 -2.21 -9.45 -10.91
C PHE A 133 -1.92 -8.32 -11.91
N ASP A 134 -2.17 -8.57 -13.20
CA ASP A 134 -1.98 -7.59 -14.28
C ASP A 134 -2.81 -6.31 -14.10
N ASN A 135 -3.97 -6.40 -13.42
CA ASN A 135 -4.84 -5.24 -13.20
C ASN A 135 -4.22 -4.19 -12.27
N PHE A 136 -3.14 -4.53 -11.55
CA PHE A 136 -2.40 -3.58 -10.73
C PHE A 136 -1.33 -2.79 -11.51
N PHE A 137 -1.04 -3.18 -12.75
CA PHE A 137 -0.06 -2.49 -13.59
C PHE A 137 -0.72 -1.52 -14.57
N ILE A 138 0.11 -0.60 -15.07
CA ILE A 138 -0.26 0.23 -16.21
C ILE A 138 -0.48 -0.71 -17.41
N ALA A 139 -1.66 -0.64 -18.02
CA ALA A 139 -1.96 -1.44 -19.21
C ALA A 139 -0.89 -1.22 -20.29
N ASP A 140 -0.48 -2.30 -20.97
CA ASP A 140 0.62 -2.26 -21.94
C ASP A 140 0.45 -1.17 -22.99
N SER A 141 -0.76 -0.99 -23.52
CA SER A 141 -1.07 0.07 -24.49
C SER A 141 -0.77 1.47 -23.95
N GLN A 142 -1.09 1.73 -22.68
CA GLN A 142 -0.77 2.99 -22.01
C GLN A 142 0.73 3.09 -21.73
N TRP A 143 1.36 1.99 -21.29
CA TRP A 143 2.79 1.96 -21.02
C TRP A 143 3.62 2.28 -22.26
N GLN A 144 3.30 1.72 -23.42
CA GLN A 144 4.02 1.98 -24.68
C GLN A 144 4.08 3.48 -25.01
N SER A 145 2.98 4.22 -24.79
CA SER A 145 2.94 5.67 -25.03
C SER A 145 3.81 6.48 -24.06
N ARG A 146 4.02 5.98 -22.84
CA ARG A 146 4.75 6.68 -21.75
C ARG A 146 6.21 6.24 -21.62
N ARG A 147 6.55 5.09 -22.18
CA ARG A 147 7.82 4.38 -22.01
C ARG A 147 9.04 5.28 -22.26
N ASN A 148 9.10 5.91 -23.43
CA ASN A 148 10.26 6.73 -23.80
C ASN A 148 10.45 7.92 -22.86
N GLY A 149 9.37 8.66 -22.56
CA GLY A 149 9.43 9.80 -21.65
C GLY A 149 9.75 9.41 -20.19
N PHE A 150 9.37 8.21 -19.75
CA PHE A 150 9.78 7.71 -18.44
C PHE A 150 11.29 7.48 -18.37
N PHE A 151 11.86 6.75 -19.33
CA PHE A 151 13.29 6.44 -19.37
C PHE A 151 14.16 7.69 -19.54
N GLU A 152 13.71 8.64 -20.35
CA GLU A 152 14.37 9.95 -20.50
C GLU A 152 14.42 10.72 -19.17
N ARG A 153 13.28 10.86 -18.48
CA ARG A 153 13.24 11.54 -17.16
C ARG A 153 14.02 10.80 -16.09
N ALA A 154 14.04 9.48 -16.14
CA ALA A 154 14.80 8.65 -15.21
C ALA A 154 16.31 8.66 -15.50
N GLY A 155 16.73 9.17 -16.66
CA GLY A 155 18.11 9.10 -17.13
C GLY A 155 18.60 7.67 -17.36
N LEU A 156 17.69 6.73 -17.65
CA LEU A 156 17.98 5.30 -17.79
C LEU A 156 17.90 4.87 -19.27
N PRO A 157 18.69 3.88 -19.70
CA PRO A 157 18.60 3.36 -21.07
C PRO A 157 17.24 2.75 -21.35
N VAL A 158 16.73 3.03 -22.56
CA VAL A 158 15.44 2.50 -23.03
C VAL A 158 15.56 1.02 -23.42
N LYS A 159 16.72 0.58 -23.92
CA LYS A 159 16.93 -0.82 -24.33
C LYS A 159 17.58 -1.59 -23.20
N ALA A 160 17.07 -2.80 -22.94
CA ALA A 160 17.58 -3.68 -21.90
C ALA A 160 19.07 -4.03 -22.10
N ASP A 161 19.49 -4.24 -23.35
CA ASP A 161 20.88 -4.61 -23.69
C ASP A 161 21.90 -3.52 -23.35
N ASP A 162 21.47 -2.25 -23.29
CA ASP A 162 22.33 -1.12 -22.95
C ASP A 162 22.48 -0.94 -21.42
N VAL A 163 21.59 -1.56 -20.62
CA VAL A 163 21.53 -1.38 -19.16
C VAL A 163 22.80 -1.85 -18.46
N PRO A 164 23.37 -3.04 -18.74
CA PRO A 164 24.58 -3.50 -18.07
C PRO A 164 25.75 -2.53 -18.27
N ALA A 165 26.03 -2.13 -19.51
CA ALA A 165 27.12 -1.21 -19.83
C ALA A 165 26.91 0.17 -19.21
N TYR A 166 25.67 0.69 -19.23
CA TYR A 166 25.34 1.96 -18.59
C TYR A 166 25.56 1.91 -17.07
N LEU A 167 25.09 0.85 -16.39
CA LEU A 167 25.23 0.72 -14.94
C LEU A 167 26.68 0.50 -14.53
N THR A 168 27.45 -0.29 -15.28
CA THR A 168 28.89 -0.45 -15.07
C THR A 168 29.60 0.88 -15.17
N ARG A 169 29.44 1.61 -16.28
CA ARG A 169 30.06 2.93 -16.45
C ARG A 169 29.66 3.90 -15.34
N ARG A 170 28.37 3.96 -14.99
CA ARG A 170 27.87 4.83 -13.91
C ARG A 170 28.47 4.46 -12.54
N LEU A 171 28.67 3.17 -12.29
CA LEU A 171 29.31 2.69 -11.07
C LEU A 171 30.80 3.03 -11.06
N ASP A 172 31.51 2.80 -12.16
CA ASP A 172 32.92 3.14 -12.32
C ASP A 172 33.15 4.64 -12.15
N GLU A 173 32.35 5.49 -12.81
CA GLU A 173 32.38 6.95 -12.64
C GLU A 173 32.14 7.38 -11.19
N ALA A 174 31.22 6.71 -10.49
CA ALA A 174 30.97 6.99 -9.07
C ALA A 174 32.15 6.56 -8.19
N TYR A 175 32.80 5.44 -8.49
CA TYR A 175 34.02 5.00 -7.80
C TYR A 175 35.19 5.94 -8.06
N ASP A 176 35.42 6.33 -9.31
CA ASP A 176 36.49 7.26 -9.68
C ASP A 176 36.29 8.62 -9.00
N ALA A 177 35.05 9.15 -9.01
CA ALA A 177 34.71 10.38 -8.30
C ALA A 177 34.92 10.25 -6.79
N PHE A 178 34.52 9.11 -6.21
CA PHE A 178 34.73 8.83 -4.79
C PHE A 178 36.21 8.75 -4.43
N LEU A 179 37.01 7.97 -5.18
CA LEU A 179 38.44 7.80 -4.93
C LEU A 179 39.22 9.09 -5.17
N GLY A 180 38.83 9.88 -6.17
CA GLY A 180 39.41 11.21 -6.41
C GLY A 180 39.08 12.21 -5.30
N GLY A 181 37.89 12.14 -4.72
CA GLY A 181 37.48 12.98 -3.60
C GLY A 181 37.95 12.50 -2.22
N LEU A 182 38.32 11.22 -2.08
CA LEU A 182 38.68 10.61 -0.79
C LEU A 182 39.82 11.32 -0.05
N PRO A 183 40.92 11.78 -0.69
CA PRO A 183 42.00 12.47 0.01
C PRO A 183 41.56 13.79 0.67
N GLU A 184 40.56 14.46 0.12
CA GLU A 184 40.00 15.72 0.61
C GLU A 184 38.67 15.52 1.36
N ASN A 185 38.20 14.28 1.50
CA ASN A 185 36.91 13.98 2.10
C ASN A 185 36.96 14.08 3.63
N ALA A 186 36.49 15.22 4.16
CA ALA A 186 36.41 15.45 5.59
C ALA A 186 35.33 14.60 6.31
N PHE A 187 34.41 13.96 5.58
CA PHE A 187 33.22 13.26 6.11
C PHE A 187 33.39 11.73 6.21
N ALA A 188 34.28 11.15 5.41
CA ALA A 188 34.50 9.71 5.38
C ALA A 188 35.94 9.39 4.97
N SER A 189 36.61 8.54 5.74
CA SER A 189 37.91 7.97 5.40
C SER A 189 37.86 6.43 5.44
N LEU A 190 38.81 5.80 4.75
CA LEU A 190 38.93 4.35 4.65
C LEU A 190 40.36 3.95 5.03
N ASP A 191 40.51 3.07 6.02
CA ASP A 191 41.79 2.47 6.40
C ASP A 191 41.70 0.93 6.42
N GLU A 192 42.77 0.26 6.87
CA GLU A 192 42.82 -1.21 6.95
C GLU A 192 41.77 -1.82 7.90
N ASN A 193 41.23 -1.04 8.83
CA ASN A 193 40.19 -1.46 9.77
C ASN A 193 38.77 -1.20 9.25
N GLY A 194 38.64 -0.52 8.11
CA GLY A 194 37.37 -0.28 7.42
C GLY A 194 37.00 1.20 7.32
N TRP A 195 35.70 1.47 7.23
CA TRP A 195 35.16 2.80 7.05
C TRP A 195 35.13 3.59 8.36
N HIS A 196 35.73 4.77 8.36
CA HIS A 196 35.60 5.77 9.40
C HIS A 196 34.75 6.92 8.85
N LEU A 197 33.48 6.90 9.19
CA LEU A 197 32.62 8.06 8.95
C LEU A 197 32.96 9.08 10.03
N SER A 198 33.49 10.23 9.63
CA SER A 198 33.63 11.31 10.58
C SER A 198 32.23 11.83 10.90
N ILE A 199 32.08 12.22 12.16
CA ILE A 199 30.98 13.10 12.53
C ILE A 199 31.33 14.44 11.89
N ASP A 200 30.38 15.05 11.17
CA ASP A 200 30.54 16.34 10.47
C ASP A 200 31.43 17.26 11.32
N PRO A 201 32.53 17.84 10.79
CA PRO A 201 33.36 18.77 11.54
C PRO A 201 32.56 19.92 12.19
N GLY A 202 31.38 20.26 11.66
CA GLY A 202 30.44 21.19 12.26
C GLY A 202 29.68 20.69 13.51
N GLU A 203 29.68 19.38 13.80
CA GLU A 203 29.05 18.80 15.00
C GLU A 203 29.98 18.80 16.23
N LYS A 204 31.31 18.88 16.04
CA LYS A 204 32.24 19.07 17.16
C LYS A 204 32.54 20.55 17.35
N LEU A 205 31.56 21.25 17.93
CA LEU A 205 31.75 22.62 18.40
C LEU A 205 32.88 22.65 19.44
N GLY A 206 33.81 23.59 19.28
CA GLY A 206 34.76 23.90 20.35
C GLY A 206 34.02 24.36 21.60
N ALA A 207 34.63 24.25 22.79
CA ALA A 207 33.97 24.59 24.05
C ALA A 207 33.38 26.03 24.06
N ALA A 208 34.04 26.98 23.38
CA ALA A 208 33.57 28.35 23.24
C ALA A 208 32.38 28.48 22.27
N GLU A 209 32.37 27.73 21.17
CA GLU A 209 31.30 27.73 20.17
C GLU A 209 30.05 27.02 20.72
N ALA A 210 30.24 25.94 21.49
CA ALA A 210 29.18 25.26 22.21
C ALA A 210 28.51 26.20 23.22
N GLN A 211 29.30 26.94 24.02
CA GLN A 211 28.76 27.94 24.93
C GLN A 211 27.98 29.04 24.18
N HIS A 212 28.51 29.52 23.05
CA HIS A 212 27.82 30.53 22.25
C HIS A 212 26.50 30.02 21.64
N LEU A 213 26.46 28.75 21.24
CA LEU A 213 25.23 28.09 20.80
C LEU A 213 24.23 27.98 21.95
N ASP A 214 24.67 27.59 23.14
CA ASP A 214 23.79 27.50 24.31
C ASP A 214 23.21 28.88 24.67
N ASP A 215 24.04 29.93 24.66
CA ASP A 215 23.61 31.31 24.89
C ASP A 215 22.59 31.76 23.83
N LEU A 216 22.80 31.40 22.56
CA LEU A 216 21.88 31.69 21.46
C LEU A 216 20.56 30.91 21.59
N GLN A 217 20.61 29.62 21.94
CA GLN A 217 19.43 28.80 22.17
C GLN A 217 18.59 29.35 23.31
N GLN A 218 19.24 29.76 24.40
CA GLN A 218 18.57 30.40 25.53
C GLN A 218 17.94 31.72 25.12
N TRP A 219 18.67 32.58 24.40
CA TRP A 219 18.14 33.84 23.90
C TRP A 219 16.95 33.62 22.96
N LEU A 220 17.02 32.65 22.06
CA LEU A 220 15.90 32.28 21.17
C LEU A 220 14.72 31.76 21.98
N GLY A 221 14.93 30.90 22.99
CA GLY A 221 13.88 30.39 23.85
C GLY A 221 13.18 31.48 24.66
N ASP A 222 13.92 32.48 25.13
CA ASP A 222 13.40 33.60 25.91
C ASP A 222 12.66 34.64 25.04
N ASN A 223 13.03 34.78 23.76
CA ASN A 223 12.49 35.81 22.85
C ASN A 223 11.50 35.26 21.81
N LEU A 224 11.49 33.97 21.53
CA LEU A 224 10.50 33.35 20.63
C LEU A 224 9.22 33.02 21.40
N ARG A 225 8.10 33.55 20.90
CA ARG A 225 6.79 33.17 21.42
C ARG A 225 6.49 31.69 21.10
N VAL A 226 6.00 30.95 22.09
CA VAL A 226 5.41 29.63 21.86
C VAL A 226 4.01 29.84 21.27
N ILE A 227 3.81 29.41 20.03
CA ILE A 227 2.54 29.54 19.29
C ILE A 227 1.98 28.13 19.07
N LYS A 228 0.67 27.96 19.23
CA LYS A 228 0.04 26.70 18.83
C LYS A 228 -0.03 26.63 17.32
N LEU A 229 0.24 25.47 16.74
CA LEU A 229 0.20 25.28 15.28
C LEU A 229 -1.08 25.81 14.62
N PRO A 230 -2.31 25.61 15.16
CA PRO A 230 -3.52 26.18 14.57
C PRO A 230 -3.51 27.71 14.55
N GLU A 231 -3.00 28.36 15.61
CA GLU A 231 -2.92 29.82 15.70
C GLU A 231 -1.92 30.36 14.65
N LEU A 232 -0.78 29.69 14.49
CA LEU A 232 0.21 30.02 13.45
C LEU A 232 -0.40 29.90 12.05
N LEU A 233 -1.12 28.81 11.77
CA LEU A 233 -1.76 28.60 10.46
C LEU A 233 -2.84 29.65 10.17
N ILE A 234 -3.61 30.07 11.18
CA ILE A 234 -4.60 31.14 11.05
C ILE A 234 -3.91 32.47 10.77
N GLU A 235 -2.83 32.79 11.48
CA GLU A 235 -2.05 34.02 11.26
C GLU A 235 -1.49 34.07 9.84
N VAL A 236 -0.83 33.00 9.39
CA VAL A 236 -0.30 32.89 8.02
C VAL A 236 -1.41 32.97 6.97
N ASP A 237 -2.58 32.37 7.20
CA ASP A 237 -3.71 32.50 6.28
C ASP A 237 -4.34 33.90 6.28
N ASN A 238 -4.28 34.64 7.39
CA ASN A 238 -4.74 36.04 7.41
C ASN A 238 -3.84 36.96 6.58
N ASP A 239 -2.55 36.64 6.49
CA ASP A 239 -1.61 37.42 5.68
C ASP A 239 -1.63 37.01 4.21
N LEU A 240 -1.66 35.71 3.93
CA LEU A 240 -1.46 35.17 2.58
C LEU A 240 -2.75 34.74 1.88
N HIS A 241 -3.80 34.49 2.66
CA HIS A 241 -5.07 33.95 2.18
C HIS A 241 -4.91 32.66 1.35
N PHE A 242 -3.92 31.83 1.69
CA PHE A 242 -3.62 30.61 0.93
C PHE A 242 -4.81 29.62 0.94
N THR A 243 -5.68 29.68 1.94
CA THR A 243 -6.90 28.86 1.99
C THR A 243 -7.85 29.13 0.84
N HIS A 244 -7.80 30.31 0.20
CA HIS A 244 -8.61 30.63 -0.98
C HIS A 244 -8.42 29.64 -2.13
N GLN A 245 -7.24 29.02 -2.23
CA GLN A 245 -6.95 28.04 -3.27
C GLN A 245 -7.79 26.76 -3.12
N PHE A 246 -8.27 26.48 -1.90
CA PHE A 246 -9.16 25.37 -1.60
C PHE A 246 -10.65 25.76 -1.62
N MET A 247 -10.98 27.04 -1.80
CA MET A 247 -12.36 27.51 -1.78
C MET A 247 -12.97 27.50 -3.19
N THR A 248 -14.26 27.18 -3.30
CA THR A 248 -15.00 27.38 -4.56
C THR A 248 -15.20 28.87 -4.83
N SER A 249 -15.48 29.25 -6.09
CA SER A 249 -15.66 30.67 -6.48
C SER A 249 -16.74 31.40 -5.67
N GLY A 250 -17.79 30.70 -5.22
CA GLY A 250 -18.81 31.28 -4.35
C GLY A 250 -18.33 31.52 -2.92
N GLN A 251 -17.43 30.67 -2.41
CA GLN A 251 -16.88 30.76 -1.05
C GLN A 251 -15.75 31.80 -0.94
N GLN A 252 -14.98 31.97 -2.02
CA GLN A 252 -13.92 33.00 -2.09
C GLN A 252 -14.46 34.43 -1.88
N GLY A 253 -15.72 34.70 -2.28
CA GLY A 253 -16.33 36.03 -2.15
C GLY A 253 -16.73 36.42 -0.72
N GLN A 254 -16.87 35.45 0.20
CA GLN A 254 -17.34 35.68 1.57
C GLN A 254 -16.29 35.36 2.64
N ARG A 255 -15.35 34.44 2.37
CA ARG A 255 -14.25 34.02 3.26
C ARG A 255 -14.68 33.93 4.74
N GLU A 256 -15.71 33.13 5.01
CA GLU A 256 -16.21 32.97 6.37
C GLU A 256 -15.16 32.29 7.26
N ALA A 257 -14.97 32.81 8.49
CA ALA A 257 -13.96 32.30 9.42
C ALA A 257 -14.13 30.80 9.72
N ASN A 258 -15.38 30.33 9.84
CA ASN A 258 -15.64 28.90 10.05
C ASN A 258 -15.09 28.04 8.92
N TYR A 259 -15.21 28.51 7.68
CA TYR A 259 -14.76 27.75 6.52
C TYR A 259 -13.24 27.72 6.40
N VAL A 260 -12.57 28.85 6.71
CA VAL A 260 -11.11 28.88 6.88
C VAL A 260 -10.68 27.85 7.92
N CYS A 261 -11.30 27.85 9.10
CA CYS A 261 -11.00 26.89 10.16
C CYS A 261 -11.20 25.43 9.72
N GLN A 262 -12.23 25.13 8.94
CA GLN A 262 -12.48 23.78 8.41
C GLN A 262 -11.40 23.34 7.40
N ILE A 263 -10.95 24.25 6.53
CA ILE A 263 -9.84 23.99 5.61
C ILE A 263 -8.54 23.75 6.40
N LEU A 264 -8.22 24.61 7.36
CA LEU A 264 -7.02 24.46 8.19
C LEU A 264 -7.03 23.17 9.00
N ALA A 265 -8.19 22.79 9.58
CA ALA A 265 -8.37 21.49 10.23
C ALA A 265 -8.12 20.34 9.26
N THR A 266 -8.60 20.45 8.02
CA THR A 266 -8.38 19.44 6.98
C THR A 266 -6.89 19.35 6.61
N VAL A 267 -6.21 20.47 6.41
CA VAL A 267 -4.75 20.52 6.15
C VAL A 267 -3.99 19.87 7.30
N MET A 268 -4.30 20.18 8.56
CA MET A 268 -3.67 19.55 9.71
C MET A 268 -3.96 18.05 9.80
N ALA A 269 -5.17 17.60 9.41
CA ALA A 269 -5.54 16.18 9.46
C ALA A 269 -4.58 15.33 8.62
N TYR A 270 -4.19 15.82 7.44
CA TYR A 270 -3.25 15.15 6.56
C TYR A 270 -1.80 15.50 6.86
N GLY A 271 -1.49 16.79 7.03
CA GLY A 271 -0.13 17.30 7.25
C GLY A 271 0.52 16.79 8.54
N CYS A 272 -0.27 16.53 9.58
CA CYS A 272 0.21 15.94 10.84
C CYS A 272 -0.06 14.43 10.93
N ASN A 273 -0.54 13.78 9.87
CA ASN A 273 -0.88 12.36 9.82
C ASN A 273 -1.85 11.90 10.94
N ILE A 274 -2.77 12.78 11.36
CA ILE A 274 -3.78 12.52 12.39
C ILE A 274 -5.00 11.78 11.80
N GLY A 275 -5.31 12.10 10.55
CA GLY A 275 -6.45 11.58 9.80
C GLY A 275 -7.77 12.34 10.05
N PRO A 276 -8.68 12.38 9.06
CA PRO A 276 -9.92 13.17 9.14
C PRO A 276 -10.83 12.83 10.32
N TYR A 277 -10.98 11.54 10.63
CA TYR A 277 -11.86 11.07 11.70
C TYR A 277 -11.39 11.54 13.08
N THR A 278 -10.09 11.41 13.35
CA THR A 278 -9.50 11.84 14.61
C THR A 278 -9.51 13.37 14.70
N MET A 279 -9.16 14.07 13.63
CA MET A 279 -9.14 15.54 13.61
C MET A 279 -10.51 16.15 13.93
N ALA A 280 -11.59 15.59 13.36
CA ALA A 280 -12.96 16.04 13.63
C ALA A 280 -13.39 15.88 15.10
N ARG A 281 -12.73 15.00 15.87
CA ARG A 281 -13.00 14.82 17.30
C ARG A 281 -12.15 15.74 18.18
N LEU A 282 -11.07 16.29 17.63
CA LEU A 282 -10.14 17.16 18.34
C LEU A 282 -10.44 18.64 18.10
N THR A 283 -11.27 18.98 17.11
CA THR A 283 -11.53 20.35 16.68
C THR A 283 -12.99 20.72 16.85
N ASP A 284 -13.25 21.75 17.65
CA ASP A 284 -14.57 22.37 17.72
C ASP A 284 -14.78 23.26 16.49
N GLY A 285 -15.82 22.98 15.68
CA GLY A 285 -16.15 23.76 14.48
C GLY A 285 -15.80 23.10 13.14
N ALA A 286 -15.20 21.91 13.13
CA ALA A 286 -14.97 21.13 11.91
C ALA A 286 -15.45 19.68 12.09
N THR A 287 -16.60 19.36 11.50
CA THR A 287 -17.17 18.01 11.55
C THR A 287 -16.47 17.08 10.55
N TYR A 288 -16.54 15.77 10.80
CA TYR A 288 -15.98 14.78 9.88
C TYR A 288 -16.55 14.90 8.45
N ARG A 289 -17.84 15.25 8.34
CA ARG A 289 -18.50 15.43 7.03
C ARG A 289 -17.92 16.61 6.27
N GLU A 290 -17.62 17.71 6.95
CA GLU A 290 -17.01 18.90 6.35
C GLU A 290 -15.57 18.63 5.95
N ILE A 291 -14.76 18.05 6.85
CA ILE A 291 -13.37 17.68 6.52
C ILE A 291 -13.34 16.74 5.32
N ARG A 292 -14.20 15.71 5.30
CA ARG A 292 -14.29 14.79 4.16
C ARG A 292 -14.72 15.49 2.87
N HIS A 293 -15.68 16.41 2.94
CA HIS A 293 -16.11 17.16 1.77
C HIS A 293 -14.97 18.01 1.19
N ILE A 294 -14.21 18.69 2.07
CA ILE A 294 -13.04 19.49 1.69
C ILE A 294 -11.96 18.58 1.08
N THR A 295 -11.68 17.42 1.67
CA THR A 295 -10.78 16.42 1.07
C THR A 295 -11.22 16.02 -0.35
N ASP A 296 -12.47 15.57 -0.49
CA ASP A 296 -12.92 14.89 -1.70
C ASP A 296 -13.06 15.86 -2.88
N TRP A 297 -13.36 17.14 -2.62
CA TRP A 297 -13.77 18.10 -3.66
C TRP A 297 -12.90 19.35 -3.78
N GLN A 298 -12.08 19.67 -2.77
CA GLN A 298 -11.39 20.97 -2.68
C GLN A 298 -9.87 20.84 -2.57
N LEU A 299 -9.35 19.80 -1.91
CA LEU A 299 -7.91 19.47 -1.86
C LEU A 299 -7.44 18.80 -3.16
N THR A 300 -7.70 19.44 -4.30
CA THR A 300 -7.18 18.99 -5.60
C THR A 300 -5.67 19.22 -5.69
N GLU A 301 -5.00 18.46 -6.55
CA GLU A 301 -3.56 18.62 -6.79
C GLU A 301 -3.20 20.05 -7.23
N ASP A 302 -4.04 20.66 -8.07
CA ASP A 302 -3.82 22.03 -8.54
C ASP A 302 -4.02 23.06 -7.41
N ALA A 303 -5.04 22.91 -6.57
CA ALA A 303 -5.24 23.76 -5.39
C ALA A 303 -4.06 23.67 -4.42
N GLN A 304 -3.56 22.46 -4.17
CA GLN A 304 -2.38 22.24 -3.32
C GLN A 304 -1.13 22.88 -3.93
N ARG A 305 -0.91 22.73 -5.24
CA ARG A 305 0.24 23.34 -5.94
C ARG A 305 0.19 24.86 -5.88
N GLN A 306 -0.99 25.45 -6.04
CA GLN A 306 -1.17 26.91 -5.97
C GLN A 306 -0.98 27.44 -4.54
N ALA A 307 -1.56 26.78 -3.53
CA ALA A 307 -1.37 27.14 -2.13
C ALA A 307 0.12 27.03 -1.73
N LEU A 308 0.79 25.95 -2.14
CA LEU A 308 2.22 25.76 -1.90
C LEU A 308 3.05 26.85 -2.56
N ALA A 309 2.77 27.21 -3.81
CA ALA A 309 3.47 28.27 -4.51
C ALA A 309 3.35 29.63 -3.78
N GLN A 310 2.17 29.96 -3.26
CA GLN A 310 1.97 31.16 -2.46
C GLN A 310 2.80 31.16 -1.18
N LEU A 311 2.79 30.05 -0.44
CA LEU A 311 3.57 29.91 0.79
C LEU A 311 5.08 29.99 0.50
N VAL A 312 5.57 29.29 -0.52
CA VAL A 312 6.99 29.31 -0.91
C VAL A 312 7.42 30.72 -1.31
N ASN A 313 6.63 31.41 -2.13
CA ASN A 313 6.93 32.79 -2.52
C ASN A 313 6.96 33.74 -1.32
N ALA A 314 6.04 33.57 -0.36
CA ALA A 314 6.04 34.36 0.87
C ALA A 314 7.29 34.10 1.71
N ILE A 315 7.68 32.84 1.90
CA ILE A 315 8.90 32.45 2.61
C ILE A 315 10.13 33.04 1.91
N SER A 316 10.22 32.95 0.59
CA SER A 316 11.34 33.52 -0.17
C SER A 316 11.48 35.04 -0.02
N ASN A 317 10.40 35.75 0.31
CA ASN A 317 10.42 37.20 0.52
C ASN A 317 10.78 37.62 1.96
N LEU A 318 10.99 36.68 2.89
CA LEU A 318 11.42 37.00 4.25
C LEU A 318 12.90 37.41 4.28
N ASP A 319 13.22 38.44 5.06
CA ASP A 319 14.59 38.96 5.21
C ASP A 319 15.58 37.87 5.64
N VAL A 320 15.17 36.97 6.55
CA VAL A 320 16.00 35.86 7.03
C VAL A 320 16.29 34.83 5.93
N THR A 321 15.35 34.60 5.02
CA THR A 321 15.50 33.63 3.94
C THR A 321 16.53 34.11 2.92
N GLN A 322 16.62 35.41 2.69
CA GLN A 322 17.64 36.02 1.82
C GLN A 322 19.06 35.83 2.36
N VAL A 323 19.24 35.68 3.69
CA VAL A 323 20.54 35.38 4.30
C VAL A 323 20.96 33.93 4.01
N TRP A 324 20.00 33.01 3.85
CA TRP A 324 20.26 31.57 3.71
C TRP A 324 20.47 31.14 2.24
N GLY A 325 20.14 31.99 1.27
CA GLY A 325 20.46 31.81 -0.13
C GLY A 325 19.41 32.36 -1.09
N GLU A 326 19.64 32.20 -2.39
CA GLU A 326 18.76 32.72 -3.47
C GLU A 326 17.43 31.95 -3.63
N GLY A 327 17.10 31.03 -2.73
CA GLY A 327 15.87 30.20 -2.81
C GLY A 327 15.85 29.19 -3.97
N LYS A 328 16.96 29.00 -4.69
CA LYS A 328 17.10 28.04 -5.80
C LYS A 328 17.45 26.62 -5.36
N SER A 329 17.88 26.47 -4.12
CA SER A 329 18.20 25.19 -3.50
C SER A 329 17.36 25.02 -2.24
N SER A 330 16.87 23.81 -2.02
CA SER A 330 16.19 23.41 -0.78
C SER A 330 16.92 22.20 -0.24
N SER A 331 17.28 22.24 1.05
CA SER A 331 17.71 21.05 1.77
C SER A 331 16.47 20.39 2.38
N SER A 332 15.96 19.36 1.72
CA SER A 332 14.84 18.57 2.24
C SER A 332 15.43 17.37 2.98
N ASP A 333 15.44 17.42 4.31
CA ASP A 333 15.83 16.26 5.12
C ASP A 333 14.74 15.19 5.01
N GLY A 334 15.04 14.14 4.25
CA GLY A 334 14.21 12.95 4.21
C GLY A 334 14.56 12.08 5.41
N GLN A 335 13.65 11.96 6.39
CA GLN A 335 13.78 10.95 7.44
C GLN A 335 13.95 9.56 6.79
N ARG A 336 15.18 9.03 6.86
CA ARG A 336 15.49 7.68 6.39
C ARG A 336 14.94 6.68 7.39
N PHE A 337 13.72 6.22 7.17
CA PHE A 337 13.15 5.11 7.94
C PHE A 337 13.94 3.83 7.64
N ARG A 338 14.63 3.32 8.66
CA ARG A 338 15.30 2.01 8.60
C ARG A 338 14.22 0.94 8.43
N LEU A 339 14.11 0.37 7.22
CA LEU A 339 13.34 -0.85 7.00
C LEU A 339 13.94 -1.97 7.85
N ARG A 340 13.31 -2.30 9.00
CA ARG A 340 13.63 -3.49 9.78
C ARG A 340 13.08 -4.73 9.07
N ARG A 341 13.69 -5.13 7.95
CA ARG A 341 13.75 -6.53 7.50
C ARG A 341 14.56 -6.67 6.21
N LYS A 342 15.37 -7.72 6.13
CA LYS A 342 15.71 -8.35 4.85
C LYS A 342 14.39 -8.69 4.14
N MET A 343 14.13 -8.03 3.02
CA MET A 343 13.18 -8.53 2.03
C MET A 343 13.97 -9.50 1.15
N LEU A 344 13.49 -10.75 1.18
CA LEU A 344 14.00 -11.99 0.60
C LEU A 344 15.21 -12.61 1.32
#